data_AF-A0A3B9TYI4-F1
#
_entry.id   AF-A0A3B9TYI4-F1
#
_cell.length_a   1.000
_cell.length_b   1.000
_cell.length_c   1.000
_cell.angle_alpha   90.00
_cell.angle_beta   90.00
_cell.angle_gamma   90.00
#
_symmetry.space_group_name_H-M   'P 1'
#
loop_
_entity.id
_entity.type
_entity.pdbx_description
1 polymer ?
#
loop_
_entity_poly.entity_id
_entity_poly.type
_entity_poly.pdbx_seq_one_letter_code
_entity_poly.pdbx_strand_id
1 'polypeptide(L)' 'MLDGSDPFVRFRNVQKSYDGETLVVKNLNLDIEAGEFVTMLG' A
#
# COMPACT_ATOMS: atom_id res chain seq x y z
N MET A 1 21.71 -4.97 -10.50
CA MET A 1 21.47 -5.96 -9.44
C MET A 1 20.17 -5.53 -8.78
N LEU A 2 19.24 -6.45 -8.50
CA LEU A 2 18.09 -6.12 -7.66
C LEU A 2 18.64 -6.14 -6.23
N ASP A 3 19.00 -4.98 -5.74
CA ASP A 3 19.52 -4.81 -4.39
C ASP A 3 18.39 -5.24 -3.44
N GLY A 4 18.64 -6.26 -2.61
CA GLY A 4 17.63 -6.94 -1.77
C GLY A 4 17.07 -6.12 -0.62
N SER A 5 16.88 -4.82 -0.81
CA SER A 5 16.42 -3.86 0.18
C SER A 5 15.21 -3.04 -0.27
N ASP A 6 14.83 -3.07 -1.55
CA ASP A 6 13.62 -2.40 -2.03
C ASP A 6 12.46 -3.39 -2.15
N PRO A 7 11.28 -3.06 -1.58
CA PRO A 7 10.11 -3.92 -1.66
C PRO A 7 9.63 -4.00 -3.10
N PHE A 8 9.01 -5.13 -3.42
CA PHE A 8 8.49 -5.39 -4.76
C PHE A 8 7.33 -4.47 -5.14
N VAL A 9 6.43 -4.18 -4.18
CA VAL A 9 5.39 -3.16 -4.29
C VAL A 9 5.39 -2.31 -3.02
N ARG A 10 5.22 -1.00 -3.16
CA ARG A 10 5.18 -0.06 -2.03
C ARG A 10 4.04 0.93 -2.16
N PHE A 11 3.14 0.93 -1.18
CA PHE A 11 2.15 1.97 -0.94
C PHE A 11 2.74 2.97 0.06
N ARG A 12 2.75 4.27 -0.29
CA ARG A 12 3.18 5.35 0.61
C ARG A 12 2.10 6.41 0.73
N ASN A 13 1.75 6.76 1.96
CA ASN A 13 0.80 7.82 2.29
C ASN A 13 -0.51 7.72 1.48
N VAL A 14 -0.98 6.50 1.24
CA VAL A 14 -2.17 6.28 0.42
C VAL A 14 -3.40 6.76 1.17
N GLN A 15 -4.21 7.54 0.46
CA GLN A 15 -5.45 8.11 0.97
C GLN A 15 -6.56 7.82 -0.03
N LYS A 16 -7.74 7.47 0.48
CA LYS A 16 -8.92 7.23 -0.34
C LYS A 16 -10.12 7.90 0.29
N SER A 17 -10.88 8.57 -0.56
CA SER A 17 -12.23 9.04 -0.30
C SER A 17 -13.14 8.55 -1.43
N TYR A 18 -14.41 8.30 -1.11
CA TYR A 18 -15.44 8.00 -2.11
C TYR A 18 -16.13 9.26 -2.62
N ASP A 19 -16.27 10.28 -1.77
CA ASP A 19 -17.00 11.54 -2.00
C ASP A 19 -16.07 12.74 -2.30
N GLY A 20 -14.76 12.55 -2.20
CA GLY A 20 -13.74 13.61 -2.32
C GLY A 20 -13.51 14.40 -1.03
N GLU A 21 -14.33 14.19 0.02
CA GLU A 21 -14.31 14.98 1.25
C GLU A 21 -13.93 14.10 2.46
N THR A 22 -14.62 12.98 2.63
CA THR A 22 -14.43 12.06 3.74
C THR A 22 -13.36 11.02 3.40
N LEU A 23 -12.22 11.09 4.09
CA LEU A 23 -11.18 10.06 3.96
C LEU A 23 -11.62 8.77 4.65
N VAL A 24 -11.81 7.71 3.86
CA VAL A 24 -12.09 6.34 4.31
C VAL A 24 -10.82 5.53 4.51
N VAL A 25 -9.78 5.78 3.72
CA VAL A 25 -8.43 5.26 3.96
C VAL A 25 -7.53 6.45 4.25
N LYS A 26 -6.83 6.38 5.39
CA LYS A 26 -5.97 7.46 5.88
C LYS A 26 -4.55 6.92 6.07
N ASN A 27 -3.60 7.50 5.35
CA ASN A 27 -2.16 7.24 5.52
C ASN A 27 -1.77 5.74 5.48
N LEU A 28 -2.31 5.00 4.52
CA LEU A 28 -1.94 3.60 4.32
C LEU A 28 -0.50 3.53 3.76
N ASN A 29 0.37 2.86 4.51
CA ASN A 29 1.75 2.58 4.15
C ASN A 29 1.97 1.08 4.25
N LEU A 30 2.32 0.43 3.13
CA LEU A 30 2.47 -1.01 3.04
C LEU A 30 3.54 -1.35 2.00
N ASP A 31 4.54 -2.09 2.43
CA ASP A 31 5.56 -2.68 1.57
C ASP A 31 5.22 -4.16 1.40
N ILE A 32 5.31 -4.67 0.17
CA ILE A 32 5.01 -6.06 -0.19
C ILE A 32 6.24 -6.65 -0.87
N GLU A 33 6.70 -7.79 -0.35
CA GLU A 33 7.87 -8.48 -0.87
C GLU A 33 7.55 -9.38 -2.06
N ALA A 34 8.56 -9.72 -2.86
CA ALA A 34 8.38 -10.58 -4.01
C ALA A 34 7.91 -11.99 -3.58
N GLY A 35 6.75 -12.42 -4.08
CA GLY A 35 6.14 -13.71 -3.72
C GLY A 35 5.21 -13.67 -2.51
N GLU A 36 5.05 -12.49 -1.88
CA GLU A 36 4.08 -12.30 -0.81
C GLU A 36 2.66 -12.19 -1.37
N PHE A 37 1.72 -12.92 -0.77
CA PHE A 37 0.31 -12.87 -1.13
C PHE A 37 -0.48 -12.13 -0.05
N VAL A 38 -0.98 -10.95 -0.40
CA VAL A 38 -1.74 -10.07 0.50
C VAL A 38 -3.20 -10.03 0.05
N THR A 39 -4.12 -10.14 1.01
CA THR A 39 -5.54 -9.85 0.81
C THR A 39 -5.95 -8.70 1.72
N MET A 40 -6.63 -7.70 1.16
CA MET A 40 -7.28 -6.64 1.93
C MET A 40 -8.76 -6.97 2.10
N LEU A 41 -9.19 -7.14 3.34
CA LEU A 41 -10.59 -7.32 3.70
C LEU A 41 -11.16 -5.96 4.09
N GLY A 42 -12.36 -5.66 3.57
CA GLY A 42 -13.03 -4.35 3.68
C GLY A 42 -13.46 -4.01 5.09
#